data_AF-A0A1M6LPJ1-F1
#
_entry.id   AF-A0A1M6LPJ1-F1
#
_cell.length_a   1.000
_cell.length_b   1.000
_cell.length_c   1.000
_cell.angle_alpha   90.00
_cell.angle_beta   90.00
_cell.angle_gamma   90.00
#
_symmetry.space_group_name_H-M   'P 1'
#
loop_
_entity.id
_entity.type
_entity.pdbx_description
1 polymer ?
#
loop_
_entity_poly.entity_id
_entity_poly.type
_entity_poly.pdbx_seq_one_letter_code
_entity_poly.pdbx_strand_id
1 'polypeptide(L)'
;MRNKKVLSALVGLFMMGMTTSAFAWSPELEGRPDDFHIVKNQGYFIWHDDAGLHLRTTTKGQDHVYTGVLRTDGRFVNVHGVRLENDDRYKVTSFGHKLEFRFETIGASDGIDFRVDGGDRVDFDLFVDGHKISPKKIYGGEDDWHPRSNSFKILR
;
A
#
# COMPACT_ATOMS: atom_id res chain seq x y z
N MET A 1 26.17 65.86 25.42
CA MET A 1 26.55 64.53 25.99
C MET A 1 25.86 63.43 25.22
N ARG A 2 26.60 62.34 25.03
CA ARG A 2 26.37 61.12 24.24
C ARG A 2 25.10 60.37 24.66
N ASN A 3 24.39 59.73 23.72
CA ASN A 3 24.24 58.26 23.68
C ASN A 3 23.39 57.78 22.48
N LYS A 4 24.03 56.93 21.66
CA LYS A 4 23.45 56.12 20.58
C LYS A 4 22.87 54.84 21.17
N LYS A 5 21.72 54.35 20.69
CA LYS A 5 21.30 52.93 20.66
C LYS A 5 20.36 52.74 19.46
N VAL A 6 20.88 52.27 18.33
CA VAL A 6 20.91 50.89 17.81
C VAL A 6 19.54 50.43 17.26
N LEU A 7 19.64 50.05 15.98
CA LEU A 7 18.67 49.57 15.00
C LEU A 7 17.98 48.26 15.43
N SER A 8 16.73 48.05 14.99
CA SER A 8 16.20 46.70 14.69
C SER A 8 15.01 46.84 13.73
N ALA A 9 15.24 46.51 12.46
CA ALA A 9 14.18 46.26 11.49
C ALA A 9 13.87 44.76 11.52
N LEU A 10 12.69 44.39 12.02
CA LEU A 10 12.19 43.02 11.99
C LEU A 10 11.39 42.84 10.70
N VAL A 11 12.04 42.33 9.65
CA VAL A 11 11.34 41.78 8.48
C VAL A 11 11.00 40.33 8.81
N GLY A 12 9.81 40.11 9.34
CA GLY A 12 9.26 38.77 9.51
C GLY A 12 8.75 38.26 8.17
N LEU A 13 9.58 37.52 7.42
CA LEU A 13 9.13 36.78 6.25
C LEU A 13 8.45 35.49 6.73
N PHE A 14 7.14 35.56 6.95
CA PHE A 14 6.33 34.38 7.24
C PHE A 14 6.09 33.61 5.94
N MET A 15 7.05 32.77 5.56
CA MET A 15 6.85 31.76 4.52
C MET A 15 5.89 30.71 5.09
N MET A 16 4.58 30.94 4.94
CA MET A 16 3.60 29.85 4.97
C MET A 16 3.98 28.93 3.80
N GLY A 17 4.77 27.89 4.11
CA GLY A 17 4.98 26.78 3.20
C GLY A 17 3.61 26.26 2.83
N MET A 18 3.25 26.40 1.55
CA MET A 18 2.09 25.70 1.03
C MET A 18 2.40 24.21 1.21
N THR A 19 1.76 23.58 2.18
CA THR A 19 1.69 22.13 2.22
C THR A 19 0.98 21.76 0.94
N THR A 20 1.73 21.38 -0.08
CA THR A 20 1.17 20.68 -1.22
C THR A 20 0.46 19.49 -0.61
N SER A 21 -0.87 19.48 -0.66
CA SER A 21 -1.61 18.23 -0.55
C SER A 21 -1.11 17.40 -1.72
N ALA A 22 -0.05 16.64 -1.49
CA ALA A 22 0.27 15.53 -2.34
C ALA A 22 -1.02 14.69 -2.34
N PHE A 23 -1.49 14.33 -3.53
CA PHE A 23 -2.51 13.31 -3.71
C PHE A 23 -1.92 12.01 -3.14
N ALA A 24 -2.06 11.87 -1.83
CA ALA A 24 -1.46 10.84 -1.02
C ALA A 24 -2.54 9.80 -0.78
N TRP A 25 -2.17 8.53 -0.92
CA TRP A 25 -3.09 7.47 -0.57
C TRP A 25 -3.54 7.61 0.89
N SER A 26 -4.69 7.01 1.18
CA SER A 26 -5.25 6.74 2.50
C SER A 26 -4.12 6.70 3.54
N PRO A 27 -4.06 7.65 4.49
CA PRO A 27 -2.92 7.79 5.39
C PRO A 27 -2.70 6.52 6.23
N GLU A 28 -3.76 5.73 6.46
CA GLU A 28 -3.71 4.42 7.09
C GLU A 28 -2.91 3.35 6.32
N LEU A 29 -2.49 3.63 5.08
CA LEU A 29 -1.62 2.75 4.30
C LEU A 29 -0.18 3.25 4.19
N GLU A 30 0.14 4.42 4.71
CA GLU A 30 1.50 4.94 4.58
C GLU A 30 2.48 4.14 5.44
N GLY A 31 3.64 3.81 4.85
CA GLY A 31 4.68 3.05 5.53
C GLY A 31 4.43 1.55 5.58
N ARG A 32 5.51 0.76 5.60
CA ARG A 32 5.40 -0.71 5.64
C ARG A 32 4.84 -1.17 7.00
N PRO A 33 3.91 -2.14 7.06
CA PRO A 33 3.35 -2.60 8.33
C PRO A 33 4.40 -3.19 9.26
N ASP A 34 4.31 -2.85 10.55
CA ASP A 34 5.22 -3.32 11.59
C ASP A 34 5.13 -4.84 11.79
N ASP A 35 3.91 -5.39 11.71
CA ASP A 35 3.67 -6.84 11.79
C ASP A 35 4.11 -7.62 10.54
N PHE A 36 4.69 -6.95 9.53
CA PHE A 36 5.29 -7.62 8.39
C PHE A 36 6.54 -8.40 8.82
N HIS A 37 6.28 -9.59 9.33
CA HIS A 37 7.26 -10.55 9.81
C HIS A 37 7.07 -11.86 9.08
N ILE A 38 7.99 -12.13 8.14
CA ILE A 38 8.05 -13.40 7.41
C ILE A 38 8.02 -14.54 8.44
N VAL A 39 7.17 -15.54 8.19
CA VAL A 39 6.95 -16.75 9.03
C VAL A 39 6.12 -16.55 10.31
N LYS A 40 5.96 -15.33 10.86
CA LYS A 40 5.23 -15.13 12.13
C LYS A 40 3.73 -14.91 11.95
N ASN A 41 3.39 -14.05 10.99
CA ASN A 41 2.01 -13.64 10.72
C ASN A 41 1.58 -14.18 9.37
N GLN A 42 0.29 -14.51 9.24
CA GLN A 42 -0.33 -14.97 8.01
C GLN A 42 -1.32 -13.90 7.56
N GLY A 43 -1.19 -13.44 6.32
CA GLY A 43 -2.17 -12.51 5.76
C GLY A 43 -1.68 -11.76 4.54
N TYR A 44 -2.41 -10.70 4.24
CA TYR A 44 -2.01 -9.66 3.30
C TYR A 44 -1.42 -8.47 4.05
N PHE A 45 -0.33 -7.92 3.55
CA PHE A 45 0.33 -6.72 4.05
C PHE A 45 0.35 -5.72 2.91
N ILE A 46 -0.29 -4.58 3.09
CA ILE A 46 -0.53 -3.59 2.05
C ILE A 46 0.01 -2.26 2.55
N TRP A 47 0.79 -1.58 1.74
CA TRP A 47 1.21 -0.23 2.08
C TRP A 47 1.50 0.61 0.85
N HIS A 48 1.63 1.90 1.09
CA HIS A 48 2.12 2.88 0.16
C HIS A 48 3.41 3.50 0.69
N ASP A 49 4.34 3.79 -0.22
CA ASP A 49 5.48 4.67 -0.02
C ASP A 49 5.87 5.34 -1.36
N ASP A 50 6.98 6.07 -1.42
CA ASP A 50 7.46 6.74 -2.65
C ASP A 50 7.64 5.78 -3.87
N ALA A 51 7.83 4.48 -3.62
CA ALA A 51 7.94 3.46 -4.64
C ALA A 51 6.57 2.99 -5.20
N GLY A 52 5.46 3.38 -4.56
CA GLY A 52 4.11 3.08 -4.99
C GLY A 52 3.34 2.24 -3.97
N LEU A 53 2.37 1.47 -4.47
CA LEU A 53 1.60 0.53 -3.66
C LEU A 53 2.28 -0.84 -3.67
N HIS A 54 2.31 -1.44 -2.50
CA HIS A 54 2.90 -2.73 -2.25
C HIS A 54 1.84 -3.65 -1.65
N LEU A 55 1.80 -4.89 -2.13
CA LEU A 55 1.03 -5.97 -1.53
C LEU A 55 1.96 -7.16 -1.33
N ARG A 56 1.99 -7.71 -0.11
CA ARG A 56 2.69 -8.94 0.24
C ARG A 56 1.72 -9.94 0.83
N THR A 57 2.02 -11.20 0.61
CA THR A 57 1.40 -12.34 1.28
C THR A 57 2.43 -13.01 2.15
N THR A 58 2.03 -13.54 3.29
CA THR A 58 2.92 -14.33 4.15
C THR A 58 2.17 -15.54 4.70
N THR A 59 2.93 -16.52 5.19
CA THR A 59 2.36 -17.67 5.87
C THR A 59 2.98 -17.89 7.24
N LYS A 60 2.27 -18.65 8.09
CA LYS A 60 2.71 -19.06 9.42
C LYS A 60 3.12 -20.54 9.44
N GLY A 61 4.02 -20.91 8.52
CA GLY A 61 4.56 -22.27 8.39
C GLY A 61 3.61 -23.29 7.72
N GLN A 62 2.51 -22.84 7.14
CA GLN A 62 1.61 -23.65 6.31
C GLN A 62 1.41 -22.96 4.96
N ASP A 63 1.40 -23.75 3.90
CA ASP A 63 1.29 -23.23 2.55
C ASP A 63 -0.14 -22.77 2.28
N HIS A 64 -0.26 -21.62 1.62
CA HIS A 64 -1.56 -21.04 1.32
C HIS A 64 -1.60 -20.48 -0.10
N VAL A 65 -2.75 -20.62 -0.74
CA VAL A 65 -3.01 -20.03 -2.04
C VAL A 65 -3.71 -18.70 -1.84
N TYR A 66 -2.99 -17.61 -2.11
CA TYR A 66 -3.52 -16.26 -2.10
C TYR A 66 -3.98 -15.87 -3.49
N THR A 67 -5.18 -15.31 -3.59
CA THR A 67 -5.68 -14.75 -4.85
C THR A 67 -6.36 -13.42 -4.59
N GLY A 68 -6.30 -12.53 -5.57
CA GLY A 68 -6.95 -11.23 -5.44
C GLY A 68 -7.35 -10.65 -6.77
N VAL A 69 -8.36 -9.78 -6.70
CA VAL A 69 -8.82 -8.95 -7.80
C VAL A 69 -8.83 -7.51 -7.33
N LEU A 70 -7.94 -6.71 -7.91
CA LEU A 70 -7.84 -5.28 -7.68
C LEU A 70 -8.48 -4.55 -8.85
N ARG A 71 -9.25 -3.50 -8.56
CA ARG A 71 -9.87 -2.62 -9.56
C ARG A 71 -9.57 -1.18 -9.24
N THR A 72 -9.43 -0.36 -10.27
CA THR A 72 -9.19 1.08 -10.11
C THR A 72 -9.98 1.86 -11.14
N ASP A 73 -10.30 3.11 -10.81
CA ASP A 73 -10.83 4.11 -11.73
C ASP A 73 -9.72 4.79 -12.56
N GLY A 74 -8.45 4.56 -12.20
CA GLY A 74 -7.25 4.89 -12.98
C GLY A 74 -6.73 3.71 -13.79
N ARG A 75 -5.41 3.56 -13.92
CA ARG A 75 -4.77 2.42 -14.57
C ARG A 75 -3.62 1.88 -13.74
N PHE A 76 -3.57 0.57 -13.55
CA PHE A 76 -2.39 -0.09 -12.98
C PHE A 76 -1.20 0.03 -13.95
N VAL A 77 -0.10 0.61 -13.46
CA VAL A 77 1.16 0.78 -14.19
C VAL A 77 2.34 0.35 -13.33
N ASN A 78 3.50 0.09 -13.93
CA ASN A 78 4.72 -0.36 -13.25
C ASN A 78 4.45 -1.56 -12.32
N VAL A 79 3.70 -2.54 -12.83
CA VAL A 79 3.28 -3.72 -12.07
C VAL A 79 4.39 -4.77 -12.12
N HIS A 80 4.96 -5.12 -10.96
CA HIS A 80 6.08 -6.05 -10.84
C HIS A 80 5.82 -7.07 -9.73
N GLY A 81 5.97 -8.35 -10.07
CA GLY A 81 5.91 -9.43 -9.08
C GLY A 81 7.14 -9.43 -8.17
N VAL A 82 6.94 -9.83 -6.92
CA VAL A 82 7.98 -9.87 -5.89
C VAL A 82 8.08 -11.28 -5.35
N ARG A 83 9.25 -11.90 -5.51
CA ARG A 83 9.58 -13.27 -5.06
C ARG A 83 8.67 -14.36 -5.64
N LEU A 84 8.11 -14.12 -6.82
CA LEU A 84 7.23 -15.07 -7.48
C LEU A 84 7.99 -16.33 -7.93
N GLU A 85 7.43 -17.50 -7.65
CA GLU A 85 7.97 -18.82 -8.03
C GLU A 85 6.95 -19.60 -8.87
N ASN A 86 7.44 -20.47 -9.77
CA ASN A 86 6.72 -21.36 -10.70
C ASN A 86 5.21 -21.10 -10.98
N ASP A 87 4.33 -21.37 -10.01
CA ASP A 87 2.87 -21.31 -10.19
C ASP A 87 2.26 -19.91 -9.91
N ASP A 88 3.08 -18.98 -9.45
CA ASP A 88 2.72 -17.60 -9.18
C ASP A 88 2.52 -16.80 -10.45
N ARG A 89 1.45 -16.01 -10.46
CA ARG A 89 1.06 -15.25 -11.64
C ARG A 89 0.26 -14.03 -11.29
N TYR A 90 0.43 -13.00 -12.10
CA TYR A 90 -0.44 -11.83 -12.11
C TYR A 90 -0.70 -11.40 -13.54
N LYS A 91 -1.80 -10.69 -13.74
CA LYS A 91 -2.15 -10.10 -15.03
C LYS A 91 -2.87 -8.78 -14.84
N VAL A 92 -2.50 -7.80 -15.64
CA VAL A 92 -3.27 -6.57 -15.83
C VAL A 92 -4.20 -6.77 -17.02
N THR A 93 -5.48 -6.50 -16.84
CA THR A 93 -6.53 -6.68 -17.85
C THR A 93 -7.43 -5.45 -17.91
N SER A 94 -8.48 -5.50 -18.73
CA SER A 94 -9.48 -4.43 -18.82
C SER A 94 -8.82 -3.08 -19.12
N PHE A 95 -7.90 -3.04 -20.09
CA PHE A 95 -7.16 -1.83 -20.48
C PHE A 95 -6.43 -1.11 -19.32
N GLY A 96 -5.99 -1.85 -18.30
CA GLY A 96 -5.29 -1.31 -17.14
C GLY A 96 -6.15 -1.16 -15.89
N HIS A 97 -7.48 -1.35 -15.98
CA HIS A 97 -8.40 -1.09 -14.87
C HIS A 97 -8.55 -2.26 -13.87
N LYS A 98 -7.96 -3.43 -14.17
CA LYS A 98 -8.09 -4.63 -13.35
C LYS A 98 -6.77 -5.37 -13.25
N LEU A 99 -6.32 -5.65 -12.02
CA LEU A 99 -5.16 -6.48 -11.71
C LEU A 99 -5.63 -7.74 -10.98
N GLU A 100 -5.29 -8.91 -11.51
CA GLU A 100 -5.60 -10.21 -10.91
C GLU A 100 -4.31 -10.94 -10.60
N PHE A 101 -4.25 -11.63 -9.46
CA PHE A 101 -3.10 -12.42 -9.08
C PHE A 101 -3.47 -13.74 -8.40
N ARG A 102 -2.54 -14.68 -8.47
CA ARG A 102 -2.49 -15.90 -7.67
C ARG A 102 -1.06 -16.13 -7.21
N PHE A 103 -0.87 -16.26 -5.90
CA PHE A 103 0.41 -16.59 -5.27
C PHE A 103 0.27 -17.87 -4.43
N GLU A 104 1.25 -18.76 -4.48
CA GLU A 104 1.40 -19.94 -3.65
C GLU A 104 2.52 -19.70 -2.64
N THR A 105 2.16 -19.09 -1.51
CA THR A 105 3.16 -18.63 -0.56
C THR A 105 3.56 -19.74 0.41
N ILE A 106 4.82 -20.14 0.35
CA ILE A 106 5.42 -21.24 1.13
C ILE A 106 6.54 -20.70 2.01
N GLY A 107 6.36 -20.71 3.33
CA GLY A 107 7.42 -20.38 4.31
C GLY A 107 8.11 -19.02 4.18
N ALA A 108 7.66 -18.16 3.27
CA ALA A 108 8.28 -16.90 2.89
C ALA A 108 7.20 -15.83 2.62
N SER A 109 7.49 -14.91 1.70
CA SER A 109 6.54 -13.90 1.25
C SER A 109 6.58 -13.75 -0.26
N ASP A 110 5.42 -13.62 -0.87
CA ASP A 110 5.29 -13.23 -2.28
C ASP A 110 4.54 -11.91 -2.35
N GLY A 111 4.46 -11.34 -3.54
CA GLY A 111 3.66 -10.14 -3.69
C GLY A 111 3.77 -9.46 -5.03
N ILE A 112 3.29 -8.23 -5.03
CA ILE A 112 3.25 -7.37 -6.19
C ILE A 112 3.43 -5.92 -5.78
N ASP A 113 4.23 -5.21 -6.56
CA ASP A 113 4.40 -3.76 -6.48
C ASP A 113 3.73 -3.14 -7.70
N PHE A 114 3.03 -2.02 -7.52
CA PHE A 114 2.33 -1.34 -8.60
C PHE A 114 2.14 0.15 -8.30
N ARG A 115 1.83 0.91 -9.34
CA ARG A 115 1.33 2.29 -9.23
C ARG A 115 -0.02 2.38 -9.93
N VAL A 116 -0.75 3.45 -9.63
CA VAL A 116 -1.98 3.82 -10.34
C VAL A 116 -1.76 5.15 -11.06
N ASP A 117 -1.88 5.14 -12.38
CA ASP A 117 -1.85 6.34 -13.22
C ASP A 117 -3.27 6.81 -13.52
N GLY A 118 -3.56 8.09 -13.27
CA GLY A 118 -4.93 8.59 -13.18
C GLY A 118 -5.73 7.93 -12.04
N GLY A 119 -6.92 8.45 -11.76
CA GLY A 119 -7.81 7.89 -10.72
C GLY A 119 -7.39 8.17 -9.28
N ASP A 120 -8.33 7.91 -8.38
CA ASP A 120 -8.20 8.16 -6.93
C ASP A 120 -8.53 6.94 -6.08
N ARG A 121 -8.79 5.76 -6.68
CA ARG A 121 -9.28 4.60 -5.95
C ARG A 121 -8.66 3.29 -6.37
N VAL A 122 -8.43 2.42 -5.38
CA VAL A 122 -8.26 0.96 -5.61
C VAL A 122 -9.25 0.19 -4.74
N ASP A 123 -10.06 -0.65 -5.37
CA ASP A 123 -10.95 -1.61 -4.73
C ASP A 123 -10.26 -2.98 -4.64
N PHE A 124 -10.33 -3.62 -3.47
CA PHE A 124 -9.70 -4.91 -3.18
C PHE A 124 -10.74 -5.98 -2.88
N ASP A 125 -10.63 -7.12 -3.58
CA ASP A 125 -11.26 -8.38 -3.20
C ASP A 125 -10.16 -9.43 -3.00
N LEU A 126 -9.94 -9.87 -1.76
CA LEU A 126 -8.80 -10.69 -1.37
C LEU A 126 -9.23 -12.05 -0.81
N PHE A 127 -8.53 -13.10 -1.19
CA PHE A 127 -8.88 -14.48 -0.85
C PHE A 127 -7.65 -15.25 -0.35
N VAL A 128 -7.91 -16.24 0.49
CA VAL A 128 -6.95 -17.28 0.89
C VAL A 128 -7.65 -18.64 0.78
N ASP A 129 -7.00 -19.60 0.13
CA ASP A 129 -7.51 -20.95 -0.11
C ASP A 129 -8.95 -20.97 -0.68
N GLY A 130 -9.21 -20.07 -1.65
CA GLY A 130 -10.51 -19.94 -2.31
C GLY A 130 -11.61 -19.22 -1.51
N HIS A 131 -11.33 -18.78 -0.28
CA HIS A 131 -12.28 -18.10 0.59
C HIS A 131 -11.89 -16.65 0.82
N LYS A 132 -12.86 -15.75 1.03
CA LYS A 132 -12.57 -14.36 1.41
C LYS A 132 -11.73 -14.35 2.68
N ILE A 133 -10.60 -13.66 2.65
CA ILE A 133 -9.73 -13.59 3.83
C ILE A 133 -10.42 -12.76 4.93
N SER A 134 -10.22 -13.14 6.19
CA SER A 134 -10.65 -12.34 7.34
C SER A 134 -10.03 -10.94 7.28
N PRO A 135 -10.80 -9.86 7.53
CA PRO A 135 -10.24 -8.50 7.57
C PRO A 135 -9.13 -8.32 8.62
N LYS A 136 -9.16 -9.12 9.70
CA LYS A 136 -8.11 -9.14 10.73
C LYS A 136 -6.77 -9.73 10.25
N LYS A 137 -6.73 -10.31 9.04
CA LYS A 137 -5.52 -10.82 8.39
C LYS A 137 -5.13 -9.95 7.18
N ILE A 138 -5.61 -8.71 7.14
CA ILE A 138 -5.20 -7.70 6.17
C ILE A 138 -4.62 -6.56 7.00
N TYR A 139 -3.32 -6.32 6.85
CA TYR A 139 -2.54 -5.34 7.59
C TYR A 139 -2.18 -4.22 6.63
N GLY A 140 -2.38 -2.97 7.04
CA GLY A 140 -2.20 -1.78 6.23
C GLY A 140 -1.37 -0.72 6.92
N GLY A 141 -0.41 -0.12 6.22
CA GLY A 141 0.38 0.99 6.77
C GLY A 141 1.24 0.59 7.97
N GLU A 142 2.11 1.49 8.44
CA GLU A 142 3.01 1.25 9.58
C GLU A 142 2.27 0.84 10.87
N ASP A 143 1.05 1.34 11.06
CA ASP A 143 0.20 1.09 12.25
C ASP A 143 -0.62 -0.21 12.19
N ASP A 144 -0.35 -1.11 11.22
CA ASP A 144 -1.06 -2.39 11.07
C ASP A 144 -2.59 -2.25 10.96
N TRP A 145 -3.06 -1.20 10.27
CA TRP A 145 -4.47 -0.94 10.06
C TRP A 145 -5.19 -2.15 9.44
N HIS A 146 -6.42 -2.39 9.90
CA HIS A 146 -7.29 -3.43 9.37
C HIS A 146 -8.55 -2.84 8.74
N PRO A 147 -8.94 -3.27 7.52
CA PRO A 147 -10.21 -2.86 6.95
C PRO A 147 -11.38 -3.43 7.75
N ARG A 148 -12.54 -2.74 7.69
CA ARG A 148 -13.77 -3.20 8.36
C ARG A 148 -14.37 -4.45 7.70
N SER A 149 -14.09 -4.67 6.42
CA SER A 149 -14.61 -5.77 5.61
C SER A 149 -13.57 -6.22 4.57
N ASN A 150 -13.71 -7.45 4.09
CA ASN A 150 -12.80 -8.01 3.09
C ASN A 150 -12.93 -7.35 1.70
N SER A 151 -14.12 -6.84 1.39
CA SER A 151 -14.30 -5.92 0.26
C SER A 151 -14.10 -4.52 0.80
N PHE A 152 -13.00 -3.88 0.44
CA PHE A 152 -12.63 -2.54 0.90
C PHE A 152 -11.96 -1.77 -0.23
N LYS A 153 -11.81 -0.47 -0.02
CA LYS A 153 -11.16 0.42 -0.97
C LYS A 153 -10.25 1.39 -0.23
N ILE A 154 -9.22 1.83 -0.93
CA ILE A 154 -8.33 2.91 -0.50
C ILE A 154 -8.47 4.06 -1.47
N LEU A 155 -8.28 5.28 -0.98
CA LEU A 155 -8.43 6.52 -1.74
C LEU A 155 -7.11 7.27 -1.83
N ARG A 156 -6.97 8.19 -2.78
CA ARG A 156 -5.84 9.10 -2.97
C ARG A 156 -6.24 10.57 -2.76
#